data_AF-W1S5V0-F1
#
_entry.id   AF-W1S5V0-F1
#
_cell.length_a   1.000
_cell.length_b   1.000
_cell.length_c   1.000
_cell.angle_alpha   90.00
_cell.angle_beta   90.00
_cell.angle_gamma   90.00
#
_symmetry.space_group_name_H-M   'P 1'
#
loop_
_entity.id
_entity.type
_entity.pdbx_description
1 polymer ?
#
loop_
_entity_poly.entity_id
_entity_poly.type
_entity_poly.pdbx_seq_one_letter_code
_entity_poly.pdbx_strand_id
1 'polypeptide(L)'
;GGLPLLKPMSQVAGRMAIQAGATALEKAHGGRGVLLGGVPGVLPAKVAVIGGGVVGFNAAQMAAGLGADVTILDRSPEVLEKLGMYFEARAKTRFSNKANLAECVAEADLVIGAVLIPGAAAPKLVTAEMLKTMKKGAVLVDVAIDQGGCFETSHATTHADPTYIIDDVVHYCVANMPGAVARTSTYALNNVTLPHALRIAELGWKEALRRDPHLRAGLNVWNGKVTYQAVADDLGLPYSPAEDAIA
;
A
#
# COMPACT_ATOMS: atom_id res chain seq x y z
N GLY A 1 -3.64 1.64 18.29
CA GLY A 1 -2.65 2.22 17.37
C GLY A 1 -3.06 2.10 15.92
N GLY A 2 -4.20 2.67 15.52
CA GLY A 2 -4.56 2.81 14.10
C GLY A 2 -4.18 4.19 13.59
N LEU A 3 -4.07 4.35 12.27
CA LEU A 3 -3.79 5.63 11.61
C LEU A 3 -5.04 6.08 10.83
N PRO A 4 -6.04 6.70 11.50
CA PRO A 4 -7.36 6.96 10.89
C PRO A 4 -7.30 7.93 9.71
N LEU A 5 -6.36 8.90 9.75
CA LEU A 5 -6.19 9.87 8.66
C LEU A 5 -5.45 9.27 7.44
N LEU A 6 -4.63 8.24 7.66
CA LEU A 6 -3.93 7.52 6.57
C LEU A 6 -4.82 6.47 5.91
N LYS A 7 -5.71 5.83 6.70
CA LYS A 7 -6.60 4.75 6.25
C LYS A 7 -7.32 5.03 4.92
N PRO A 8 -7.97 6.18 4.68
CA PRO A 8 -8.63 6.43 3.39
C PRO A 8 -7.65 6.46 2.22
N MET A 9 -6.45 6.99 2.40
CA MET A 9 -5.43 7.00 1.34
C MET A 9 -4.94 5.58 1.04
N SER A 10 -4.75 4.75 2.07
CA SER A 10 -4.46 3.32 1.89
C SER A 10 -5.58 2.57 1.17
N GLN A 11 -6.85 2.89 1.43
CA GLN A 11 -7.99 2.30 0.73
C GLN A 11 -7.98 2.68 -0.75
N VAL A 12 -7.76 3.96 -1.07
CA VAL A 12 -7.65 4.44 -2.45
C VAL A 12 -6.47 3.79 -3.17
N ALA A 13 -5.29 3.78 -2.55
CA ALA A 13 -4.09 3.20 -3.14
C ALA A 13 -4.27 1.71 -3.43
N GLY A 14 -4.82 0.93 -2.49
CA GLY A 14 -5.09 -0.50 -2.71
C GLY A 14 -6.05 -0.76 -3.86
N ARG A 15 -7.12 0.05 -4.00
CA ARG A 15 -8.06 -0.09 -5.13
C ARG A 15 -7.42 0.29 -6.46
N MET A 16 -6.69 1.39 -6.48
CA MET A 16 -6.03 1.89 -7.68
C MET A 16 -4.90 0.97 -8.14
N ALA A 17 -4.23 0.25 -7.22
CA ALA A 17 -3.19 -0.72 -7.56
C ALA A 17 -3.68 -1.79 -8.53
N ILE A 18 -4.93 -2.23 -8.41
CA ILE A 18 -5.53 -3.19 -9.35
C ILE A 18 -5.84 -2.54 -10.70
N GLN A 19 -6.32 -1.30 -10.71
CA GLN A 19 -6.58 -0.58 -11.97
C GLN A 19 -5.27 -0.34 -12.74
N ALA A 20 -4.25 0.18 -12.07
CA ALA A 20 -2.92 0.39 -12.62
C ALA A 20 -2.29 -0.92 -13.08
N GLY A 21 -2.38 -1.98 -12.27
CA GLY A 21 -1.89 -3.31 -12.60
C GLY A 21 -2.59 -3.92 -13.82
N ALA A 22 -3.91 -3.75 -13.94
CA ALA A 22 -4.68 -4.20 -15.09
C ALA A 22 -4.27 -3.48 -16.38
N THR A 23 -4.10 -2.16 -16.32
CA THR A 23 -3.62 -1.38 -17.47
C THR A 23 -2.19 -1.80 -17.86
N ALA A 24 -1.29 -1.92 -16.89
CA ALA A 24 0.08 -2.37 -17.13
C ALA A 24 0.17 -3.81 -17.65
N LEU A 25 -0.84 -4.65 -17.37
CA LEU A 25 -0.94 -6.01 -17.91
C LEU A 25 -1.26 -6.04 -19.40
N GLU A 26 -1.82 -4.99 -19.98
CA GLU A 26 -2.13 -4.93 -21.41
C GLU A 26 -0.85 -4.97 -22.26
N LYS A 27 -0.93 -5.61 -23.44
CA LYS A 27 0.22 -5.70 -24.35
C LYS A 27 0.73 -4.33 -24.80
N ALA A 28 -0.16 -3.36 -24.95
CA ALA A 28 0.19 -1.99 -25.31
C ALA A 28 1.10 -1.30 -24.28
N HIS A 29 1.05 -1.74 -23.01
CA HIS A 29 1.84 -1.21 -21.91
C HIS A 29 3.03 -2.12 -21.54
N GLY A 30 3.41 -3.06 -22.41
CA GLY A 30 4.51 -4.01 -22.19
C GLY A 30 4.14 -5.26 -21.39
N GLY A 31 2.92 -5.33 -20.86
CA GLY A 31 2.44 -6.45 -20.06
C GLY A 31 2.19 -7.73 -20.85
N ARG A 32 1.73 -8.76 -20.13
CA ARG A 32 1.50 -10.10 -20.67
C ARG A 32 0.32 -10.19 -21.65
N GLY A 33 -0.60 -9.23 -21.63
CA GLY A 33 -1.84 -9.24 -22.40
C GLY A 33 -2.94 -10.08 -21.76
N VAL A 34 -3.01 -10.10 -20.42
CA VAL A 34 -3.99 -10.91 -19.68
C VAL A 34 -5.07 -10.00 -19.10
N LEU A 35 -6.33 -10.32 -19.41
CA LEU A 35 -7.48 -9.69 -18.77
C LEU A 35 -7.70 -10.30 -17.39
N LEU A 36 -7.83 -9.46 -16.35
CA LEU A 36 -7.94 -9.93 -14.96
C LEU A 36 -9.04 -10.97 -14.76
N GLY A 37 -10.24 -10.71 -15.27
CA GLY A 37 -11.40 -11.61 -15.11
C GLY A 37 -11.47 -12.78 -16.09
N GLY A 38 -10.60 -12.81 -17.11
CA GLY A 38 -10.80 -13.71 -18.25
C GLY A 38 -12.17 -13.50 -18.91
N VAL A 39 -12.66 -14.55 -19.57
CA VAL A 39 -14.01 -14.65 -20.17
C VAL A 39 -14.45 -16.12 -20.12
N PRO A 40 -15.74 -16.45 -20.30
CA PRO A 40 -16.16 -17.86 -20.35
C PRO A 40 -15.32 -18.69 -21.33
N GLY A 41 -14.67 -19.75 -20.81
CA GLY A 41 -13.75 -20.61 -21.57
C GLY A 41 -12.27 -20.19 -21.54
N VAL A 42 -11.93 -19.06 -20.91
CA VAL A 42 -10.55 -18.55 -20.77
C VAL A 42 -10.27 -18.26 -19.30
N LEU A 43 -9.12 -18.74 -18.81
CA LEU A 43 -8.73 -18.57 -17.40
C LEU A 43 -8.52 -17.08 -17.05
N PRO A 44 -8.88 -16.67 -15.82
CA PRO A 44 -8.57 -15.34 -15.30
C PRO A 44 -7.08 -15.18 -14.96
N ALA A 45 -6.65 -13.95 -14.69
CA ALA A 45 -5.29 -13.68 -14.21
C ALA A 45 -5.09 -14.18 -12.77
N LYS A 46 -3.89 -14.67 -12.48
CA LYS A 46 -3.46 -14.95 -11.10
C LYS A 46 -2.90 -13.67 -10.45
N VAL A 47 -3.50 -13.24 -9.34
CA VAL A 47 -3.12 -12.04 -8.59
C VAL A 47 -2.60 -12.42 -7.21
N ALA A 48 -1.35 -12.09 -6.91
CA ALA A 48 -0.77 -12.24 -5.58
C ALA A 48 -0.75 -10.90 -4.84
N VAL A 49 -1.29 -10.83 -3.63
CA VAL A 49 -1.28 -9.62 -2.79
C VAL A 49 -0.43 -9.88 -1.56
N ILE A 50 0.68 -9.15 -1.42
CA ILE A 50 1.62 -9.32 -0.31
C ILE A 50 1.31 -8.27 0.75
N GLY A 51 0.74 -8.70 1.87
CA GLY A 51 0.24 -7.87 2.96
C GLY A 51 -1.29 -7.87 3.00
N GLY A 52 -1.86 -8.22 4.15
CA GLY A 52 -3.30 -8.32 4.40
C GLY A 52 -3.91 -7.10 5.10
N GLY A 53 -3.15 -6.02 5.23
CA GLY A 53 -3.60 -4.76 5.82
C GLY A 53 -4.63 -4.00 4.96
N VAL A 54 -4.83 -2.71 5.25
CA VAL A 54 -5.86 -1.90 4.57
C VAL A 54 -5.66 -1.85 3.05
N VAL A 55 -4.42 -1.64 2.60
CA VAL A 55 -4.08 -1.62 1.16
C VAL A 55 -4.41 -2.97 0.52
N GLY A 56 -3.85 -4.05 1.07
CA GLY A 56 -3.99 -5.39 0.52
C GLY A 56 -5.42 -5.91 0.52
N PHE A 57 -6.19 -5.63 1.58
CA PHE A 57 -7.63 -5.94 1.62
C PHE A 57 -8.38 -5.28 0.45
N ASN A 58 -8.14 -4.00 0.20
CA ASN A 58 -8.82 -3.26 -0.87
C ASN A 58 -8.34 -3.70 -2.26
N ALA A 59 -7.07 -4.03 -2.41
CA ALA A 59 -6.54 -4.60 -3.64
C ALA A 59 -7.18 -5.97 -3.93
N ALA A 60 -7.19 -6.87 -2.94
CA ALA A 60 -7.82 -8.18 -3.08
C ALA A 60 -9.32 -8.08 -3.38
N GLN A 61 -10.03 -7.14 -2.73
CA GLN A 61 -11.44 -6.89 -2.99
C GLN A 61 -11.70 -6.45 -4.44
N MET A 62 -10.87 -5.54 -4.97
CA MET A 62 -10.99 -5.10 -6.36
C MET A 62 -10.64 -6.22 -7.35
N ALA A 63 -9.55 -6.95 -7.11
CA ALA A 63 -9.13 -8.05 -7.98
C ALA A 63 -10.17 -9.17 -8.04
N ALA A 64 -10.68 -9.59 -6.88
CA ALA A 64 -11.74 -10.61 -6.80
C ALA A 64 -13.05 -10.12 -7.43
N GLY A 65 -13.39 -8.83 -7.25
CA GLY A 65 -14.55 -8.21 -7.89
C GLY A 65 -14.48 -8.18 -9.42
N LEU A 66 -13.26 -8.15 -9.98
CA LEU A 66 -13.04 -8.28 -11.42
C LEU A 66 -12.99 -9.74 -11.91
N GLY A 67 -13.07 -10.72 -11.01
CA GLY A 67 -13.03 -12.16 -11.36
C GLY A 67 -11.64 -12.78 -11.42
N ALA A 68 -10.61 -12.10 -10.91
CA ALA A 68 -9.24 -12.64 -10.87
C ALA A 68 -9.11 -13.80 -9.86
N ASP A 69 -8.12 -14.67 -10.08
CA ASP A 69 -7.71 -15.68 -9.10
C ASP A 69 -6.76 -15.05 -8.06
N VAL A 70 -7.28 -14.68 -6.90
CA VAL A 70 -6.56 -13.90 -5.89
C VAL A 70 -5.98 -14.79 -4.79
N THR A 71 -4.71 -14.57 -4.45
CA THR A 71 -4.04 -15.12 -3.27
C THR A 71 -3.44 -14.01 -2.42
N ILE A 72 -3.84 -13.93 -1.14
CA ILE A 72 -3.39 -12.91 -0.18
C ILE A 72 -2.38 -13.54 0.78
N LEU A 73 -1.19 -12.97 0.88
CA LEU A 73 -0.13 -13.42 1.77
C LEU A 73 0.05 -12.46 2.95
N ASP A 74 0.07 -12.98 4.17
CA ASP A 74 0.37 -12.21 5.39
C ASP A 74 1.10 -13.11 6.41
N ARG A 75 1.83 -12.50 7.36
CA ARG A 75 2.51 -13.23 8.45
C ARG A 75 1.65 -13.38 9.70
N SER A 76 0.56 -12.62 9.82
CA SER A 76 -0.34 -12.66 10.97
C SER A 76 -1.48 -13.65 10.72
N PRO A 77 -1.57 -14.76 11.50
CA PRO A 77 -2.69 -15.69 11.41
C PRO A 77 -4.04 -15.00 11.64
N GLU A 78 -4.11 -14.03 12.55
CA GLU A 78 -5.33 -13.26 12.85
C GLU A 78 -5.80 -12.44 11.63
N VAL A 79 -4.87 -11.86 10.88
CA VAL A 79 -5.19 -11.14 9.64
C VAL A 79 -5.70 -12.12 8.59
N LEU A 80 -5.04 -13.26 8.41
CA LEU A 80 -5.44 -14.29 7.45
C LEU A 80 -6.81 -14.89 7.78
N GLU A 81 -7.13 -15.09 9.06
CA GLU A 81 -8.45 -15.56 9.50
C GLU A 81 -9.55 -14.56 9.13
N LYS A 82 -9.36 -13.27 9.46
CA LYS A 82 -10.31 -12.21 9.09
C LYS A 82 -10.52 -12.10 7.59
N LEU A 83 -9.45 -12.21 6.81
CA LEU A 83 -9.51 -12.23 5.36
C LEU A 83 -10.25 -13.47 4.85
N GLY A 84 -9.95 -14.65 5.39
CA GLY A 84 -10.61 -15.90 5.04
C GLY A 84 -12.13 -15.84 5.29
N MET A 85 -12.55 -15.30 6.43
CA MET A 85 -13.97 -15.09 6.74
C MET A 85 -14.64 -14.09 5.79
N TYR A 86 -13.94 -13.04 5.37
CA TYR A 86 -14.53 -12.01 4.50
C TYR A 86 -14.65 -12.44 3.04
N PHE A 87 -13.59 -13.05 2.52
CA PHE A 87 -13.51 -13.43 1.11
C PHE A 87 -14.16 -14.79 0.84
N GLU A 88 -14.21 -15.67 1.84
CA GLU A 88 -14.69 -17.04 1.70
C GLU A 88 -14.01 -17.72 0.49
N ALA A 89 -14.78 -18.21 -0.48
CA ALA A 89 -14.26 -18.86 -1.67
C ALA A 89 -13.70 -17.88 -2.74
N ARG A 90 -13.86 -16.56 -2.56
CA ARG A 90 -13.50 -15.55 -3.58
C ARG A 90 -12.01 -15.19 -3.62
N ALA A 91 -11.27 -15.47 -2.54
CA ALA A 91 -9.83 -15.28 -2.49
C ALA A 91 -9.19 -16.29 -1.54
N LYS A 92 -8.00 -16.75 -1.89
CA LYS A 92 -7.20 -17.65 -1.05
C LYS A 92 -6.36 -16.82 -0.08
N THR A 93 -6.20 -17.30 1.15
CA THR A 93 -5.23 -16.76 2.10
C THR A 93 -4.08 -17.75 2.27
N ARG A 94 -2.85 -17.24 2.36
CA ARG A 94 -1.65 -18.08 2.50
C ARG A 94 -0.67 -17.45 3.47
N PHE A 95 -0.09 -18.26 4.36
CA PHE A 95 0.92 -17.76 5.29
C PHE A 95 2.18 -17.31 4.54
N SER A 96 2.67 -16.11 4.86
CA SER A 96 3.84 -15.52 4.20
C SER A 96 5.14 -16.04 4.81
N ASN A 97 5.70 -17.07 4.18
CA ASN A 97 7.06 -17.54 4.38
C ASN A 97 7.81 -17.51 3.04
N LYS A 98 9.15 -17.68 3.05
CA LYS A 98 9.98 -17.55 1.84
C LYS A 98 9.53 -18.46 0.69
N ALA A 99 9.19 -19.72 0.99
CA ALA A 99 8.78 -20.70 -0.01
C ALA A 99 7.43 -20.33 -0.64
N ASN A 100 6.42 -20.06 0.20
CA ASN A 100 5.09 -19.67 -0.25
C ASN A 100 5.11 -18.37 -1.05
N LEU A 101 5.92 -17.40 -0.63
CA LEU A 101 6.08 -16.14 -1.33
C LEU A 101 6.69 -16.34 -2.72
N ALA A 102 7.80 -17.09 -2.80
CA ALA A 102 8.48 -17.35 -4.08
C ALA A 102 7.56 -18.08 -5.07
N GLU A 103 6.79 -19.07 -4.61
CA GLU A 103 5.83 -19.80 -5.43
C GLU A 103 4.71 -18.89 -5.95
N CYS A 104 4.08 -18.10 -5.07
CA CYS A 104 3.03 -17.17 -5.48
C CYS A 104 3.53 -16.10 -6.46
N VAL A 105 4.76 -15.59 -6.27
CA VAL A 105 5.37 -14.61 -7.18
C VAL A 105 5.65 -15.23 -8.55
N ALA A 106 6.21 -16.45 -8.61
CA ALA A 106 6.51 -17.14 -9.86
C ALA A 106 5.25 -17.42 -10.69
N GLU A 107 4.14 -17.76 -10.04
CA GLU A 107 2.88 -18.08 -10.71
C GLU A 107 2.00 -16.88 -11.07
N ALA A 108 2.23 -15.72 -10.46
CA ALA A 108 1.38 -14.55 -10.64
C ALA A 108 1.52 -13.93 -12.03
N ASP A 109 0.42 -13.42 -12.55
CA ASP A 109 0.44 -12.46 -13.67
C ASP A 109 0.57 -11.03 -13.14
N LEU A 110 0.03 -10.76 -11.94
CA LEU A 110 0.11 -9.49 -11.23
C LEU A 110 0.42 -9.70 -9.74
N VAL A 111 1.42 -8.99 -9.22
CA VAL A 111 1.76 -8.96 -7.79
C VAL A 111 1.57 -7.55 -7.25
N ILE A 112 0.86 -7.44 -6.12
CA ILE A 112 0.66 -6.19 -5.40
C ILE A 112 1.49 -6.22 -4.12
N GLY A 113 2.43 -5.28 -4.01
CA GLY A 113 3.20 -5.00 -2.82
C GLY A 113 2.43 -4.08 -1.88
N ALA A 114 1.85 -4.63 -0.82
CA ALA A 114 0.96 -3.93 0.11
C ALA A 114 1.44 -4.00 1.57
N VAL A 115 2.74 -4.17 1.79
CA VAL A 115 3.35 -4.24 3.11
C VAL A 115 3.70 -2.86 3.61
N LEU A 116 3.20 -2.53 4.81
CA LEU A 116 3.46 -1.27 5.49
C LEU A 116 3.98 -1.58 6.90
N ILE A 117 5.16 -1.08 7.24
CA ILE A 117 5.64 -1.05 8.62
C ILE A 117 5.58 0.42 9.07
N PRO A 118 4.66 0.80 9.98
CA PRO A 118 4.54 2.19 10.42
C PRO A 118 5.87 2.73 10.96
N GLY A 119 6.35 3.83 10.38
CA GLY A 119 7.57 4.51 10.81
C GLY A 119 8.88 3.79 10.47
N ALA A 120 8.88 2.80 9.58
CA ALA A 120 10.10 2.13 9.14
C ALA A 120 10.09 1.90 7.62
N ALA A 121 11.27 1.65 7.06
CA ALA A 121 11.39 1.26 5.65
C ALA A 121 10.66 -0.06 5.37
N ALA A 122 10.07 -0.17 4.18
CA ALA A 122 9.43 -1.41 3.76
C ALA A 122 10.47 -2.54 3.60
N PRO A 123 10.22 -3.76 4.10
CA PRO A 123 11.13 -4.88 3.91
C PRO A 123 11.16 -5.30 2.44
N LYS A 124 12.35 -5.61 1.91
CA LYS A 124 12.54 -6.15 0.56
C LYS A 124 12.14 -7.63 0.53
N LEU A 125 10.89 -7.90 0.15
CA LEU A 125 10.30 -9.24 0.20
C LEU A 125 10.45 -10.00 -1.12
N VAL A 126 10.30 -9.30 -2.26
CA VAL A 126 10.55 -9.88 -3.59
C VAL A 126 11.95 -9.47 -4.03
N THR A 127 12.82 -10.47 -4.17
CA THR A 127 14.23 -10.26 -4.56
C THR A 127 14.38 -10.21 -6.07
N ALA A 128 15.47 -9.62 -6.55
CA ALA A 128 15.82 -9.63 -7.98
C ALA A 128 15.94 -11.06 -8.56
N GLU A 129 16.33 -12.04 -7.74
CA GLU A 129 16.37 -13.44 -8.14
C GLU A 129 14.97 -14.01 -8.43
N MET A 130 13.96 -13.63 -7.64
CA MET A 130 12.57 -14.07 -7.86
C MET A 130 12.00 -13.55 -9.18
N LEU A 131 12.43 -12.40 -9.69
CA LEU A 131 11.96 -11.88 -10.98
C LEU A 131 12.25 -12.85 -12.13
N LYS A 132 13.38 -13.57 -12.06
CA LYS A 132 13.78 -14.55 -13.09
C LYS A 132 12.86 -15.76 -13.18
N THR A 133 12.09 -16.04 -12.13
CA THR A 133 11.12 -17.13 -12.11
C THR A 133 9.71 -16.66 -12.50
N MET A 134 9.50 -15.35 -12.63
CA MET A 134 8.22 -14.79 -13.01
C MET A 134 7.93 -15.02 -14.50
N LYS A 135 6.63 -14.97 -14.83
CA LYS A 135 6.18 -14.99 -16.21
C LYS A 135 6.63 -13.71 -16.92
N LYS A 136 7.10 -13.84 -18.16
CA LYS A 136 7.35 -12.69 -19.04
C LYS A 136 6.09 -11.84 -19.20
N GLY A 137 6.25 -10.53 -19.03
CA GLY A 137 5.19 -9.52 -19.04
C GLY A 137 4.34 -9.50 -17.77
N ALA A 138 4.69 -10.25 -16.72
CA ALA A 138 4.05 -10.09 -15.42
C ALA A 138 4.28 -8.67 -14.87
N VAL A 139 3.39 -8.25 -13.98
CA VAL A 139 3.38 -6.89 -13.44
C VAL A 139 3.60 -6.92 -11.94
N LEU A 140 4.48 -6.05 -11.45
CA LEU A 140 4.70 -5.74 -10.05
C LEU A 140 4.17 -4.33 -9.77
N VAL A 141 3.21 -4.18 -8.86
CA VAL A 141 2.72 -2.87 -8.40
C VAL A 141 3.16 -2.67 -6.96
N ASP A 142 4.09 -1.75 -6.73
CA ASP A 142 4.64 -1.50 -5.40
C ASP A 142 3.93 -0.31 -4.73
N VAL A 143 2.90 -0.60 -3.94
CA VAL A 143 2.16 0.44 -3.20
C VAL A 143 2.97 0.94 -2.00
N ALA A 144 3.98 0.19 -1.56
CA ALA A 144 4.88 0.56 -0.48
C ALA A 144 6.02 1.48 -0.94
N ILE A 145 6.00 1.97 -2.19
CA ILE A 145 7.07 2.77 -2.76
C ILE A 145 7.34 4.07 -1.99
N ASP A 146 6.31 4.65 -1.37
CA ASP A 146 6.42 5.84 -0.51
C ASP A 146 7.33 5.60 0.72
N GLN A 147 7.64 4.34 1.05
CA GLN A 147 8.57 3.93 2.12
C GLN A 147 9.77 3.13 1.59
N GLY A 148 10.14 3.37 0.33
CA GLY A 148 11.27 2.72 -0.34
C GLY A 148 10.92 1.43 -1.10
N GLY A 149 9.67 0.96 -1.04
CA GLY A 149 9.19 -0.18 -1.82
C GLY A 149 9.52 -1.54 -1.21
N CYS A 150 8.62 -2.51 -1.38
CA CYS A 150 8.79 -3.87 -0.87
C CYS A 150 9.43 -4.84 -1.89
N PHE A 151 9.72 -4.38 -3.10
CA PHE A 151 10.53 -5.13 -4.07
C PHE A 151 11.96 -4.56 -4.11
N GLU A 152 12.94 -5.44 -4.27
CA GLU A 152 14.36 -5.06 -4.32
C GLU A 152 14.68 -4.17 -5.53
N THR A 153 14.01 -4.42 -6.66
CA THR A 153 14.16 -3.72 -7.93
C THR A 153 13.27 -2.48 -8.06
N SER A 154 12.51 -2.13 -7.02
CA SER A 154 11.63 -0.95 -7.00
C SER A 154 12.42 0.35 -6.89
N HIS A 155 12.08 1.33 -7.74
CA HIS A 155 12.41 2.74 -7.55
C HIS A 155 11.20 3.61 -7.90
N ALA A 156 11.10 4.78 -7.28
CA ALA A 156 9.93 5.63 -7.44
C ALA A 156 9.80 6.17 -8.86
N THR A 157 8.60 6.05 -9.42
CA THR A 157 8.23 6.58 -10.74
C THR A 157 7.19 7.70 -10.59
N THR A 158 6.75 8.27 -11.71
CA THR A 158 5.80 9.40 -11.73
C THR A 158 4.54 9.05 -12.52
N HIS A 159 3.46 9.81 -12.36
CA HIS A 159 2.25 9.60 -13.17
C HIS A 159 2.49 9.78 -14.68
N ALA A 160 3.51 10.55 -15.08
CA ALA A 160 3.85 10.79 -16.50
C ALA A 160 4.66 9.65 -17.11
N ASP A 161 5.52 9.03 -16.31
CA ASP A 161 6.32 7.87 -16.69
C ASP A 161 6.16 6.81 -15.59
N PRO A 162 5.06 6.03 -15.62
CA PRO A 162 4.61 5.25 -14.46
C PRO A 162 5.28 3.89 -14.33
N THR A 163 5.82 3.35 -15.44
CA THR A 163 6.34 1.99 -15.48
C THR A 163 7.71 1.89 -16.11
N TYR A 164 8.44 0.85 -15.71
CA TYR A 164 9.68 0.42 -16.34
C TYR A 164 9.75 -1.10 -16.36
N ILE A 165 10.69 -1.67 -17.11
CA ILE A 165 10.82 -3.13 -17.27
C ILE A 165 12.20 -3.58 -16.77
N ILE A 166 12.22 -4.62 -15.94
CA ILE A 166 13.43 -5.33 -15.51
C ILE A 166 13.16 -6.83 -15.65
N ASP A 167 14.06 -7.56 -16.28
CA ASP A 167 13.95 -9.02 -16.50
C ASP A 167 12.61 -9.46 -17.11
N ASP A 168 12.13 -8.73 -18.14
CA ASP A 168 10.82 -8.93 -18.78
C ASP A 168 9.60 -8.72 -17.85
N VAL A 169 9.78 -8.16 -16.65
CA VAL A 169 8.73 -7.87 -15.67
C VAL A 169 8.47 -6.36 -15.60
N VAL A 170 7.21 -5.97 -15.77
CA VAL A 170 6.78 -4.57 -15.71
C VAL A 170 6.65 -4.15 -14.25
N HIS A 171 7.29 -3.04 -13.88
CA HIS A 171 7.20 -2.44 -12.56
C HIS A 171 6.34 -1.19 -12.64
N TYR A 172 5.37 -1.07 -11.75
CA TYR A 172 4.61 0.15 -11.49
C TYR A 172 4.93 0.60 -10.07
N CYS A 173 5.60 1.73 -9.94
CA CYS A 173 6.13 2.23 -8.68
C CYS A 173 5.81 3.72 -8.50
N VAL A 174 4.63 4.15 -8.94
CA VAL A 174 4.23 5.56 -8.87
C VAL A 174 4.00 5.97 -7.42
N ALA A 175 4.80 6.91 -6.93
CA ALA A 175 4.60 7.52 -5.63
C ALA A 175 3.30 8.35 -5.63
N ASN A 176 2.63 8.43 -4.47
CA ASN A 176 1.36 9.16 -4.35
C ASN A 176 0.30 8.72 -5.38
N MET A 177 0.03 7.41 -5.45
CA MET A 177 -1.03 6.85 -6.31
C MET A 177 -2.38 7.58 -6.16
N PRO A 178 -2.88 7.87 -4.93
CA PRO A 178 -4.18 8.54 -4.75
C PRO A 178 -4.31 9.90 -5.45
N GLY A 179 -3.20 10.55 -5.79
CA GLY A 179 -3.18 11.80 -6.56
C GLY A 179 -3.86 11.72 -7.92
N ALA A 180 -3.84 10.56 -8.59
CA ALA A 180 -4.48 10.40 -9.91
C ALA A 180 -6.01 10.46 -9.86
N VAL A 181 -6.60 10.13 -8.71
CA VAL A 181 -8.06 10.12 -8.50
C VAL A 181 -8.47 11.20 -7.50
N ALA A 182 -7.93 12.41 -7.70
CA ALA A 182 -8.01 13.55 -6.78
C ALA A 182 -9.43 13.85 -6.28
N ARG A 183 -10.46 13.75 -7.14
CA ARG A 183 -11.86 13.94 -6.71
C ARG A 183 -12.23 12.99 -5.57
N THR A 184 -11.99 11.69 -5.75
CA THR A 184 -12.28 10.66 -4.73
C THR A 184 -11.39 10.83 -3.51
N SER A 185 -10.08 10.99 -3.71
CA SER A 185 -9.10 11.11 -2.62
C SER A 185 -9.35 12.35 -1.75
N THR A 186 -9.72 13.47 -2.36
CA THR A 186 -10.01 14.72 -1.63
C THR A 186 -11.19 14.55 -0.69
N TYR A 187 -12.30 14.00 -1.17
CA TYR A 187 -13.46 13.74 -0.30
C TYR A 187 -13.13 12.70 0.79
N ALA A 188 -12.45 11.61 0.44
CA ALA A 188 -12.09 10.57 1.39
C ALA A 188 -11.17 11.07 2.52
N LEU A 189 -10.16 11.88 2.19
CA LEU A 189 -9.27 12.51 3.16
C LEU A 189 -10.02 13.57 3.99
N ASN A 190 -10.76 14.46 3.34
CA ASN A 190 -11.43 15.56 4.02
C ASN A 190 -12.47 15.06 5.04
N ASN A 191 -13.20 13.98 4.74
CA ASN A 191 -14.17 13.41 5.66
C ASN A 191 -13.57 12.97 7.00
N VAL A 192 -12.28 12.61 7.02
CA VAL A 192 -11.58 12.23 8.26
C VAL A 192 -10.75 13.35 8.85
N THR A 193 -10.28 14.33 8.07
CA THR A 193 -9.45 15.44 8.57
C THR A 193 -10.26 16.66 9.02
N LEU A 194 -11.41 16.91 8.40
CA LEU A 194 -12.24 18.10 8.66
C LEU A 194 -12.59 18.29 10.15
N PRO A 195 -13.00 17.24 10.91
CA PRO A 195 -13.29 17.39 12.33
C PRO A 195 -12.09 17.91 13.15
N HIS A 196 -10.87 17.49 12.79
CA HIS A 196 -9.65 17.94 13.46
C HIS A 196 -9.28 19.37 13.05
N ALA A 197 -9.42 19.71 11.76
CA ALA A 197 -9.18 21.05 11.26
C ALA A 197 -10.11 22.08 11.92
N LEU A 198 -11.41 21.78 12.02
CA LEU A 198 -12.37 22.64 12.71
C LEU A 198 -12.03 22.80 14.19
N ARG A 199 -11.63 21.72 14.87
CA ARG A 199 -11.22 21.78 16.27
C ARG A 199 -10.01 22.67 16.50
N ILE A 200 -9.01 22.60 15.61
CA ILE A 200 -7.84 23.48 15.65
C ILE A 200 -8.24 24.93 15.38
N ALA A 201 -9.16 25.16 14.44
CA ALA A 201 -9.65 26.51 14.12
C ALA A 201 -10.44 27.15 15.28
N GLU A 202 -11.26 26.37 15.98
CA GLU A 202 -12.10 26.84 17.09
C GLU A 202 -11.31 27.08 18.39
N LEU A 203 -10.37 26.18 18.72
CA LEU A 203 -9.67 26.19 20.01
C LEU A 203 -8.25 26.77 19.94
N GLY A 204 -7.71 26.93 18.74
CA GLY A 204 -6.27 27.05 18.53
C GLY A 204 -5.54 25.72 18.73
N TRP A 205 -4.34 25.60 18.15
CA TRP A 205 -3.60 24.33 18.15
C TRP A 205 -3.25 23.84 19.57
N LYS A 206 -2.78 24.71 20.47
CA LYS A 206 -2.37 24.29 21.83
C LYS A 206 -3.48 23.59 22.60
N GLU A 207 -4.67 24.21 22.65
CA GLU A 207 -5.80 23.66 23.39
C GLU A 207 -6.38 22.43 22.68
N ALA A 208 -6.41 22.41 21.34
CA ALA A 208 -6.81 21.24 20.58
C ALA A 208 -5.92 20.01 20.89
N LEU A 209 -4.60 20.18 20.93
CA LEU A 209 -3.65 19.10 21.30
C LEU A 209 -3.72 18.71 22.78
N ARG A 210 -4.04 19.66 23.68
CA ARG A 210 -4.24 19.35 25.10
C ARG A 210 -5.46 18.46 25.31
N ARG A 211 -6.55 18.70 24.58
CA ARG A 211 -7.80 17.95 24.68
C ARG A 211 -7.80 16.61 23.96
N ASP A 212 -6.99 16.46 22.91
CA ASP A 212 -6.96 15.26 22.07
C ASP A 212 -5.54 14.67 22.01
N PRO A 213 -5.23 13.65 22.84
CA PRO A 213 -3.94 12.96 22.80
C PRO A 213 -3.62 12.31 21.45
N HIS A 214 -4.63 11.93 20.65
CA HIS A 214 -4.41 11.36 19.32
C HIS A 214 -4.00 12.44 18.32
N LEU A 215 -4.58 13.63 18.41
CA LEU A 215 -4.14 14.77 17.62
C LEU A 215 -2.75 15.24 18.07
N ARG A 216 -2.45 15.22 19.39
CA ARG A 216 -1.12 15.50 19.95
C ARG A 216 -0.05 14.57 19.42
N ALA A 217 -0.35 13.29 19.27
CA ALA A 217 0.57 12.31 18.68
C ALA A 217 0.94 12.64 17.20
N GLY A 218 0.20 13.53 16.54
CA GLY A 218 0.52 14.04 15.20
C GLY A 218 1.45 15.26 15.19
N LEU A 219 1.78 15.85 16.34
CA LEU A 219 2.71 16.98 16.40
C LEU A 219 4.14 16.50 16.09
N ASN A 220 4.70 16.99 14.98
CA ASN A 220 6.03 16.61 14.52
C ASN A 220 7.12 17.61 14.91
N VAL A 221 6.83 18.90 14.76
CA VAL A 221 7.79 19.99 15.02
C VAL A 221 7.10 21.14 15.73
N TRP A 222 7.74 21.67 16.76
CA TRP A 222 7.31 22.87 17.47
C TRP A 222 8.53 23.72 17.85
N ASN A 223 8.53 25.00 17.45
CA ASN A 223 9.57 25.97 17.82
C ASN A 223 11.01 25.46 17.56
N GLY A 224 11.24 24.84 16.40
CA GLY A 224 12.54 24.26 16.03
C GLY A 224 12.89 22.94 16.72
N LYS A 225 12.02 22.42 17.60
CA LYS A 225 12.21 21.13 18.30
C LYS A 225 11.41 20.04 17.61
N VAL A 226 12.02 18.86 17.47
CA VAL A 226 11.34 17.66 16.97
C VAL A 226 10.62 16.98 18.11
N THR A 227 9.31 16.79 17.95
CA THR A 227 8.43 16.19 18.97
C THR A 227 7.94 14.78 18.62
N TYR A 228 8.34 14.27 17.46
CA TYR A 228 8.04 12.91 17.04
C TYR A 228 9.30 12.05 17.12
N GLN A 229 9.30 11.10 18.07
CA GLN A 229 10.49 10.34 18.44
C GLN A 229 11.14 9.60 17.27
N ALA A 230 10.36 8.90 16.44
CA ALA A 230 10.91 8.13 15.32
C ALA A 230 11.65 9.02 14.30
N VAL A 231 11.16 10.25 14.06
CA VAL A 231 11.85 11.21 13.18
C VAL A 231 13.13 11.74 13.83
N ALA A 232 13.13 11.95 15.16
CA ALA A 232 14.31 12.36 15.88
C ALA A 232 15.41 11.29 15.83
N ASP A 233 15.03 10.02 16.06
CA ASP A 233 15.94 8.87 16.03
C ASP A 233 16.51 8.64 14.62
N ASP A 234 15.67 8.63 13.59
CA ASP A 234 16.09 8.39 12.19
C ASP A 234 17.02 9.49 11.64
N LEU A 235 16.82 10.74 12.06
CA LEU A 235 17.61 11.89 11.60
C LEU A 235 18.77 12.26 12.56
N GLY A 236 18.90 11.57 13.69
CA GLY A 236 19.90 11.90 14.72
C GLY A 236 19.71 13.28 15.36
N LEU A 237 18.46 13.72 15.52
CA LEU A 237 18.09 15.03 16.08
C LEU A 237 17.65 14.92 17.55
N PRO A 238 17.75 16.00 18.36
CA PRO A 238 17.24 15.99 19.73
C PRO A 238 15.71 15.85 19.77
N TYR A 239 15.22 14.89 20.56
CA TYR A 239 13.80 14.71 20.85
C TYR A 239 13.34 15.61 22.00
N SER A 240 12.16 16.23 21.87
CA SER A 240 11.46 16.96 22.93
C SER A 240 10.03 16.45 23.06
N PRO A 241 9.52 16.12 24.26
CA PRO A 241 8.13 15.68 24.44
C PRO A 241 7.12 16.69 23.88
N ALA A 242 6.06 16.21 23.23
CA ALA A 242 4.99 17.06 22.71
C ALA A 242 4.24 17.79 23.85
N GLU A 243 4.26 17.26 25.06
CA GLU A 243 3.74 17.85 26.28
C GLU A 243 4.38 19.22 26.58
N ASP A 244 5.67 19.40 26.28
CA ASP A 244 6.38 20.67 26.50
C ASP A 244 5.84 21.78 25.60
N ALA A 245 5.29 21.43 24.42
CA ALA A 245 4.72 22.40 23.47
C ALA A 245 3.36 22.94 23.93
N ILE A 246 2.67 22.19 24.78
CA ILE A 246 1.31 22.48 25.28
C ILE A 246 1.28 22.80 26.78
N ALA A 247 2.43 22.87 27.43
CA ALA A 247 2.58 23.41 28.77
C ALA A 247 2.18 24.89 28.82
#